data_AF-A0A512TPD4-F1
#
_entry.id   AF-A0A512TPD4-F1
#
_cell.length_a   1.000
_cell.length_b   1.000
_cell.length_c   1.000
_cell.angle_alpha   90.00
_cell.angle_beta   90.00
_cell.angle_gamma   90.00
#
_symmetry.space_group_name_H-M   'P 1'
#
loop_
_entity.id
_entity.type
_entity.pdbx_description
1 polymer ?
#
loop_
_entity_poly.entity_id
_entity_poly.type
_entity_poly.pdbx_seq_one_letter_code
_entity_poly.pdbx_strand_id
1 'polypeptide(L)'
;MDKKEILKALGEYFGVKPKYLGAPSFAYQIINNQGEIIIVDREGKIKDNAGLELELEIILRGAEVYSKTEESLNSQVILTMDGHTGNTLRNLVNMISSKQGLIKKALGIEKDIVTDEFVEKINSVRLTTLEDFEAEALNIGLEKGGGLGFDFNKKSISFEFLNGLEDEGIKKQFAEALNEGAIKLKHTSYKEKKTDNEKFTMRTWLLRLGFIGDKYKEARNQLLRNLSGNSAFRRQEN
;
A
#
# COMPACT_ATOMS: atom_id res chain seq x y z
N MET A 1 11.95 -25.54 -16.11
CA MET A 1 12.46 -25.14 -17.44
C MET A 1 13.91 -25.52 -17.54
N ASP A 2 14.38 -25.90 -18.72
CA ASP A 2 15.81 -26.12 -18.94
C ASP A 2 16.55 -24.77 -19.05
N LYS A 3 17.79 -24.70 -18.57
CA LYS A 3 18.63 -23.49 -18.57
C LYS A 3 18.68 -22.81 -19.94
N LYS A 4 18.71 -23.61 -21.02
CA LYS A 4 18.75 -23.11 -22.39
C LYS A 4 17.46 -22.38 -22.79
N GLU A 5 16.31 -22.84 -22.29
CA GLU A 5 15.01 -22.21 -22.51
C GLU A 5 14.92 -20.88 -21.75
N ILE A 6 15.41 -20.85 -20.51
CA ILE A 6 15.47 -19.64 -19.67
C ILE A 6 16.32 -18.56 -20.33
N LEU A 7 17.53 -18.92 -20.79
CA LEU A 7 18.44 -17.99 -21.48
C LEU A 7 17.87 -17.46 -22.79
N LYS A 8 17.14 -18.30 -23.53
CA LYS A 8 16.47 -17.89 -24.77
C LYS A 8 15.34 -16.91 -24.48
N ALA A 9 14.48 -17.21 -23.51
CA ALA A 9 13.36 -16.34 -23.13
C ALA A 9 13.85 -14.98 -22.63
N LEU A 10 14.85 -14.94 -21.74
CA LEU A 10 15.43 -13.69 -21.25
C LEU A 10 16.13 -12.91 -22.36
N GLY A 11 16.87 -13.58 -23.25
CA GLY A 11 17.54 -12.93 -24.36
C GLY A 11 16.57 -12.33 -25.38
N GLU A 12 15.47 -13.02 -25.69
CA GLU A 12 14.40 -12.51 -26.56
C GLU A 12 13.66 -11.34 -25.91
N TYR A 13 13.33 -11.43 -24.61
CA TYR A 13 12.61 -10.39 -23.89
C TYR A 13 13.40 -9.08 -23.78
N PHE A 14 14.70 -9.16 -23.46
CA PHE A 14 15.55 -7.98 -23.34
C PHE A 14 16.20 -7.55 -24.67
N GLY A 15 16.12 -8.37 -25.72
CA GLY A 15 16.76 -8.11 -27.00
C GLY A 15 18.29 -8.21 -26.98
N VAL A 16 18.87 -8.91 -26.01
CA VAL A 16 20.32 -9.01 -25.80
C VAL A 16 20.79 -10.48 -25.77
N LYS A 17 22.01 -10.74 -26.24
CA LYS A 17 22.57 -12.10 -26.23
C LYS A 17 23.22 -12.41 -24.87
N PRO A 18 22.90 -13.56 -24.23
CA PRO A 18 23.56 -13.97 -23.00
C PRO A 18 25.07 -14.21 -23.20
N LYS A 19 25.89 -13.69 -22.29
CA LYS A 19 27.35 -13.83 -22.29
C LYS A 19 27.79 -14.92 -21.31
N TYR A 20 28.54 -15.91 -21.79
CA TYR A 20 29.06 -16.98 -20.94
C TYR A 20 30.25 -16.51 -20.09
N LEU A 21 30.24 -16.83 -18.79
CA LEU A 21 31.28 -16.42 -17.83
C LEU A 21 32.40 -17.45 -17.61
N GLY A 22 32.32 -18.65 -18.22
CA GLY A 22 33.37 -19.67 -18.13
C GLY A 22 33.29 -20.56 -16.88
N ALA A 23 34.24 -21.49 -16.75
CA ALA A 23 34.39 -22.36 -15.58
C ALA A 23 35.10 -21.62 -14.43
N PRO A 24 34.86 -21.97 -13.15
CA PRO A 24 34.09 -23.11 -12.64
C PRO A 24 32.59 -22.83 -12.45
N SER A 25 32.12 -21.60 -12.66
CA SER A 25 30.72 -21.22 -12.40
C SER A 25 29.74 -21.71 -13.47
N PHE A 26 30.19 -21.85 -14.71
CA PHE A 26 29.35 -22.19 -15.88
C PHE A 26 28.15 -21.24 -16.06
N ALA A 27 28.23 -20.03 -15.50
CA ALA A 27 27.14 -19.07 -15.46
C ALA A 27 27.07 -18.22 -16.75
N TYR A 28 25.91 -17.63 -16.99
CA TYR A 28 25.67 -16.70 -18.09
C TYR A 28 25.18 -15.36 -17.54
N GLN A 29 25.62 -14.28 -18.16
CA GLN A 29 25.27 -12.91 -17.82
C GLN A 29 24.41 -12.30 -18.91
N ILE A 30 23.35 -11.60 -18.51
CA ILE A 30 22.47 -10.83 -19.36
C ILE A 30 22.44 -9.41 -18.77
N ILE A 31 22.66 -8.39 -19.61
CA ILE A 31 22.57 -6.99 -19.20
C ILE A 31 21.33 -6.42 -19.88
N ASN A 32 20.32 -6.03 -19.12
CA ASN A 32 19.09 -5.49 -19.70
C ASN A 32 19.30 -4.06 -20.24
N ASN A 33 18.30 -3.51 -20.94
CA ASN A 33 18.36 -2.17 -21.52
C ASN A 33 18.43 -1.04 -20.48
N GLN A 34 18.22 -1.34 -19.20
CA GLN A 34 18.33 -0.41 -18.07
C GLN A 34 19.69 -0.51 -17.36
N GLY A 35 20.58 -1.41 -17.81
CA GLY A 35 21.92 -1.60 -17.25
C GLY A 35 22.00 -2.58 -16.08
N GLU A 36 20.92 -3.28 -15.75
CA GLU A 36 20.91 -4.28 -14.67
C GLU A 36 21.52 -5.60 -15.15
N ILE A 37 22.30 -6.22 -14.27
CA ILE A 37 23.00 -7.47 -14.54
C ILE A 37 22.18 -8.63 -13.95
N ILE A 38 21.77 -9.53 -14.83
CA ILE A 38 21.08 -10.77 -14.49
C ILE A 38 22.04 -11.93 -14.77
N ILE A 39 22.22 -12.82 -13.80
CA ILE A 39 23.12 -13.97 -13.86
C ILE A 39 22.29 -15.25 -13.80
N VAL A 40 22.47 -16.15 -14.76
CA VAL A 40 21.86 -17.48 -14.76
C VAL A 40 22.93 -18.52 -14.49
N ASP A 41 22.78 -19.29 -13.42
CA ASP A 41 23.80 -20.25 -12.97
C ASP A 41 23.78 -21.56 -13.78
N ARG A 42 24.55 -22.57 -13.33
CA ARG A 42 24.61 -23.89 -13.97
C ARG A 42 23.28 -24.64 -13.92
N GLU A 43 22.50 -24.45 -12.86
CA GLU A 43 21.27 -25.17 -12.56
C GLU A 43 20.02 -24.46 -13.12
N GLY A 44 20.20 -23.28 -13.72
CA GLY A 44 19.13 -22.51 -14.33
C GLY A 44 18.45 -21.52 -13.38
N LYS A 45 19.03 -21.28 -12.20
CA LYS A 45 18.55 -20.25 -11.28
C LYS A 45 19.01 -18.89 -11.75
N ILE A 46 18.11 -17.93 -11.70
CA ILE A 46 18.36 -16.56 -12.13
C ILE A 46 18.67 -15.75 -10.88
N LYS A 47 19.70 -14.91 -10.93
CA LYS A 47 20.10 -14.04 -9.83
C LYS A 47 20.36 -12.63 -10.34
N ASP A 48 20.16 -11.64 -9.49
CA ASP A 48 20.62 -10.28 -9.78
C ASP A 48 22.10 -10.08 -9.41
N ASN A 49 22.61 -8.86 -9.63
CA ASN A 49 23.97 -8.46 -9.24
C ASN A 49 24.20 -8.52 -7.71
N ALA A 50 23.15 -8.48 -6.91
CA ALA A 50 23.22 -8.61 -5.45
C ALA A 50 23.17 -10.07 -4.97
N GLY A 51 22.95 -11.02 -5.88
CA GLY A 51 22.89 -12.46 -5.58
C GLY A 51 21.51 -12.97 -5.16
N LEU A 52 20.46 -12.15 -5.27
CA LEU A 52 19.07 -12.52 -4.98
C LEU A 52 18.53 -13.41 -6.10
N GLU A 53 17.92 -14.54 -5.73
CA GLU A 53 17.29 -15.46 -6.69
C GLU A 53 15.98 -14.86 -7.22
N LEU A 54 15.88 -14.73 -8.54
CA LEU A 54 14.75 -14.16 -9.25
C LEU A 54 13.99 -15.27 -10.00
N GLU A 55 12.67 -15.15 -10.08
CA GLU A 55 11.85 -16.06 -10.89
C GLU A 55 11.68 -15.52 -12.31
N LEU A 56 11.84 -16.39 -13.31
CA LEU A 56 11.74 -16.04 -14.73
C LEU A 56 10.40 -15.38 -15.08
N GLU A 57 9.29 -15.89 -14.51
CA GLU A 57 7.96 -15.37 -14.78
C GLU A 57 7.76 -13.94 -14.29
N ILE A 58 8.44 -13.57 -13.19
CA ILE A 58 8.40 -12.21 -12.64
C ILE A 58 9.17 -11.24 -13.55
N ILE A 59 10.32 -11.68 -14.07
CA ILE A 59 11.15 -10.89 -14.99
C ILE A 59 10.42 -10.64 -16.32
N LEU A 60 9.82 -11.69 -16.90
CA LEU A 60 9.12 -11.62 -18.19
C LEU A 60 7.79 -10.86 -18.15
N ARG A 61 7.19 -10.68 -16.97
CA ARG A 61 5.96 -9.88 -16.80
C ARG A 61 6.20 -8.37 -16.72
N GLY A 62 7.45 -7.93 -16.67
CA GLY A 62 7.80 -6.52 -16.56
C GLY A 62 7.65 -6.03 -15.12
N ALA A 63 8.74 -6.15 -14.35
CA ALA A 63 9.03 -5.44 -13.09
C ALA A 63 7.82 -4.86 -12.32
N GLU A 64 7.11 -5.70 -11.55
CA GLU A 64 6.41 -5.31 -10.31
C GLU A 64 6.15 -6.55 -9.44
N VAL A 65 7.16 -7.13 -8.78
CA VAL A 65 6.94 -7.86 -7.52
C VAL A 65 8.21 -7.81 -6.66
N TYR A 66 8.17 -7.03 -5.58
CA TYR A 66 9.08 -7.18 -4.44
C TYR A 66 8.71 -8.45 -3.66
N SER A 67 9.73 -9.30 -3.49
CA SER A 67 9.95 -10.34 -2.48
C SER A 67 8.73 -10.95 -1.76
N LYS A 68 8.50 -12.25 -2.02
CA LYS A 68 8.11 -13.15 -0.94
C LYS A 68 9.35 -13.44 -0.08
N THR A 69 9.25 -13.22 1.22
CA THR A 69 10.02 -13.98 2.21
C THR A 69 9.04 -14.66 3.16
N GLU A 70 9.41 -15.87 3.52
CA GLU A 70 8.64 -16.88 4.22
C GLU A 70 8.27 -16.46 5.65
N GLU A 71 6.98 -16.55 5.97
CA GLU A 71 6.35 -17.22 7.12
C GLU A 71 4.95 -16.63 7.24
N SER A 72 3.92 -17.46 7.19
CA SER A 72 2.50 -17.08 7.26
C SER A 72 2.26 -15.99 8.31
N LEU A 73 1.70 -14.82 7.93
CA LEU A 73 0.80 -13.92 8.71
C LEU A 73 0.85 -12.47 8.17
N ASN A 74 -0.28 -11.95 7.67
CA ASN A 74 -0.57 -10.53 7.42
C ASN A 74 0.36 -9.75 6.47
N SER A 75 0.06 -9.83 5.18
CA SER A 75 0.45 -8.87 4.13
C SER A 75 0.11 -7.41 4.49
N GLN A 76 1.11 -6.72 5.01
CA GLN A 76 1.08 -5.29 5.27
C GLN A 76 1.14 -4.54 3.94
N VAL A 77 0.13 -3.70 3.64
CA VAL A 77 0.17 -2.84 2.45
C VAL A 77 1.08 -1.65 2.71
N ILE A 78 2.07 -1.44 1.84
CA ILE A 78 3.04 -0.35 1.90
C ILE A 78 2.97 0.44 0.59
N LEU A 79 2.86 1.77 0.69
CA LEU A 79 2.85 2.69 -0.45
C LEU A 79 3.98 3.71 -0.33
N THR A 80 4.40 4.26 -1.47
CA THR A 80 5.38 5.36 -1.50
C THR A 80 4.74 6.69 -1.04
N MET A 81 5.56 7.55 -0.41
CA MET A 81 5.22 8.95 -0.11
C MET A 81 5.36 9.87 -1.32
N ASP A 82 5.64 9.35 -2.51
CA ASP A 82 5.77 10.18 -3.71
C ASP A 82 4.50 11.02 -3.97
N GLY A 83 4.72 12.31 -4.27
CA GLY A 83 3.65 13.29 -4.45
C GLY A 83 3.06 13.84 -3.14
N HIS A 84 3.48 13.36 -1.98
CA HIS A 84 3.07 13.93 -0.71
C HIS A 84 3.89 15.15 -0.30
N THR A 85 3.21 16.04 0.42
CA THR A 85 3.74 17.09 1.29
C THR A 85 3.25 16.88 2.72
N GLY A 86 3.76 17.61 3.70
CA GLY A 86 3.28 17.52 5.09
C GLY A 86 1.78 17.78 5.24
N ASN A 87 1.22 18.67 4.41
CA ASN A 87 -0.22 18.94 4.42
C ASN A 87 -1.03 17.73 3.94
N THR A 88 -0.52 17.03 2.93
CA THR A 88 -1.20 15.84 2.39
C THR A 88 -1.04 14.63 3.30
N LEU A 89 0.08 14.47 4.01
CA LEU A 89 0.22 13.41 5.03
C LEU A 89 -0.71 13.68 6.22
N ARG A 90 -0.84 14.96 6.64
CA ARG A 90 -1.88 15.35 7.60
C ARG A 90 -3.28 15.02 7.08
N ASN A 91 -3.54 15.23 5.79
CA ASN A 91 -4.83 14.87 5.21
C ASN A 91 -5.12 13.38 5.30
N LEU A 92 -4.12 12.53 5.04
CA LEU A 92 -4.25 11.08 5.19
C LEU A 92 -4.67 10.71 6.62
N VAL A 93 -3.95 11.23 7.61
CA VAL A 93 -4.25 10.99 9.03
C VAL A 93 -5.65 11.47 9.39
N ASN A 94 -6.02 12.68 8.97
CA ASN A 94 -7.32 13.27 9.27
C ASN A 94 -8.47 12.49 8.61
N MET A 95 -8.30 12.04 7.37
CA MET A 95 -9.29 11.22 6.67
C MET A 95 -9.58 9.94 7.43
N ILE A 96 -8.52 9.25 7.88
CA ILE A 96 -8.60 8.02 8.66
C ILE A 96 -9.24 8.30 10.02
N SER A 97 -8.71 9.26 10.79
CA SER A 97 -9.22 9.66 12.11
C SER A 97 -10.72 9.96 12.08
N SER A 98 -11.18 10.75 11.11
CA SER A 98 -12.59 11.17 11.02
C SER A 98 -13.59 10.05 10.70
N LYS A 99 -13.09 8.88 10.29
CA LYS A 99 -13.87 7.68 9.97
C LYS A 99 -13.40 6.46 10.75
N GLN A 100 -12.51 6.64 11.72
CA GLN A 100 -11.86 5.55 12.42
C GLN A 100 -12.89 4.63 13.08
N GLY A 101 -13.93 5.15 13.72
CA GLY A 101 -15.00 4.33 14.28
C GLY A 101 -15.67 3.40 13.26
N LEU A 102 -15.95 3.92 12.05
CA LEU A 102 -16.52 3.14 10.95
C LEU A 102 -15.51 2.12 10.37
N ILE A 103 -14.26 2.52 10.18
CA ILE A 103 -13.21 1.63 9.66
C ILE A 103 -12.95 0.50 10.65
N LYS A 104 -12.83 0.83 11.94
CA LYS A 104 -12.65 -0.15 13.02
C LYS A 104 -13.75 -1.20 13.03
N LYS A 105 -15.01 -0.75 12.97
CA LYS A 105 -16.17 -1.64 12.93
C LYS A 105 -16.25 -2.46 11.64
N ALA A 106 -15.92 -1.87 10.49
CA ALA A 106 -15.87 -2.58 9.21
C ALA A 106 -14.86 -3.73 9.24
N LEU A 107 -13.67 -3.47 9.78
CA LEU A 107 -12.54 -4.42 9.83
C LEU A 107 -12.53 -5.33 11.06
N GLY A 108 -13.40 -5.09 12.04
CA GLY A 108 -13.44 -5.86 13.28
C GLY A 108 -12.22 -5.64 14.18
N ILE A 109 -11.60 -4.45 14.12
CA ILE A 109 -10.43 -4.09 14.94
C ILE A 109 -10.84 -3.24 16.15
N GLU A 110 -10.26 -3.53 17.30
CA GLU A 110 -10.53 -2.78 18.55
C GLU A 110 -9.52 -1.65 18.79
N LYS A 111 -8.28 -1.83 18.32
CA LYS A 111 -7.22 -0.83 18.46
C LYS A 111 -7.49 0.38 17.57
N ASP A 112 -7.17 1.56 18.07
CA ASP A 112 -7.20 2.78 17.27
C ASP A 112 -6.13 2.76 16.18
N ILE A 113 -6.53 3.21 14.99
CA ILE A 113 -5.64 3.29 13.84
C ILE A 113 -4.68 4.46 14.04
N VAL A 114 -5.18 5.60 14.47
CA VAL A 114 -4.40 6.77 14.88
C VAL A 114 -4.93 7.27 16.23
N THR A 115 -4.01 7.69 17.09
CA THR A 115 -4.36 8.21 18.44
C THR A 115 -4.82 9.66 18.37
N ASP A 116 -5.72 10.05 19.28
CA ASP A 116 -6.19 11.44 19.37
C ASP A 116 -5.03 12.42 19.64
N GLU A 117 -4.06 12.03 20.49
CA GLU A 117 -2.87 12.85 20.76
C GLU A 117 -2.07 13.13 19.48
N PHE A 118 -1.85 12.12 18.64
CA PHE A 118 -1.14 12.28 17.39
C PHE A 118 -1.89 13.22 16.44
N VAL A 119 -3.19 13.00 16.30
CA VAL A 119 -4.07 13.81 15.44
C VAL A 119 -4.11 15.27 15.90
N GLU A 120 -4.25 15.55 17.19
CA GLU A 120 -4.30 16.91 17.72
C GLU A 120 -3.00 17.66 17.50
N LYS A 121 -1.85 17.02 17.73
CA LYS A 121 -0.53 17.64 17.57
C LYS A 121 -0.21 17.97 16.11
N ILE A 122 -0.43 17.04 15.17
CA ILE A 122 -0.18 17.34 13.74
C ILE A 122 -1.11 18.45 13.19
N ASN A 123 -2.28 18.66 13.80
CA ASN A 123 -3.22 19.70 13.41
C ASN A 123 -2.95 21.06 14.09
N SER A 124 -2.20 21.10 15.20
CA SER A 124 -1.84 22.34 15.90
C SER A 124 -0.62 23.03 15.29
N VAL A 125 0.21 22.29 14.56
CA VAL A 125 1.42 22.79 13.89
C VAL A 125 1.16 23.04 12.40
N ARG A 126 1.95 23.91 11.77
CA ARG A 126 1.96 24.08 10.30
C ARG A 126 2.95 23.08 9.68
N LEU A 127 2.47 22.17 8.84
CA LEU A 127 3.25 21.10 8.23
C LEU A 127 3.20 21.27 6.71
N THR A 128 4.08 22.10 6.16
CA THR A 128 4.03 22.41 4.72
C THR A 128 4.86 21.40 3.92
N THR A 129 6.02 21.02 4.44
CA THR A 129 6.98 20.11 3.80
C THR A 129 6.89 18.70 4.39
N LEU A 130 7.57 17.73 3.77
CA LEU A 130 7.66 16.37 4.34
C LEU A 130 8.49 16.37 5.61
N GLU A 131 9.55 17.18 5.64
CA GLU A 131 10.47 17.34 6.76
C GLU A 131 9.76 17.94 7.98
N ASP A 132 8.85 18.89 7.78
CA ASP A 132 8.02 19.43 8.87
C ASP A 132 7.19 18.32 9.52
N PHE A 133 6.58 17.45 8.69
CA PHE A 133 5.75 16.35 9.16
C PHE A 133 6.59 15.26 9.85
N GLU A 134 7.75 14.92 9.28
CA GLU A 134 8.69 13.98 9.88
C GLU A 134 9.14 14.42 11.27
N ALA A 135 9.60 15.68 11.39
CA ALA A 135 10.06 16.21 12.66
C ALA A 135 8.98 16.15 13.75
N GLU A 136 7.74 16.53 13.39
CA GLU A 136 6.62 16.48 14.33
C GLU A 136 6.22 15.03 14.65
N ALA A 137 6.14 14.14 13.65
CA ALA A 137 5.79 12.74 13.87
C ALA A 137 6.81 12.02 14.77
N LEU A 138 8.11 12.30 14.61
CA LEU A 138 9.17 11.77 15.47
C LEU A 138 9.10 12.32 16.89
N ASN A 139 8.78 13.61 17.06
CA ASN A 139 8.61 14.25 18.38
C ASN A 139 7.41 13.66 19.14
N ILE A 140 6.33 13.33 18.44
CA ILE A 140 5.14 12.73 19.04
C ILE A 140 5.36 11.26 19.43
N GLY A 141 6.12 10.54 18.61
CA GLY A 141 6.33 9.09 18.67
C GLY A 141 5.58 8.37 17.55
N LEU A 142 6.31 7.67 16.67
CA LEU A 142 5.73 6.97 15.51
C LEU A 142 4.82 5.81 15.92
N GLU A 143 5.04 5.21 17.09
CA GLU A 143 4.18 4.19 17.68
C GLU A 143 2.76 4.71 17.96
N LYS A 144 2.60 6.03 18.13
CA LYS A 144 1.29 6.69 18.30
C LYS A 144 0.54 6.87 16.98
N GLY A 145 1.23 6.63 15.85
CA GLY A 145 0.64 6.41 14.54
C GLY A 145 -0.14 5.10 14.45
N GLY A 146 -0.01 4.21 15.45
CA GLY A 146 -0.92 3.09 15.68
C GLY A 146 -0.87 2.03 14.57
N GLY A 147 -1.93 1.98 13.76
CA GLY A 147 -2.05 1.13 12.57
C GLY A 147 -1.61 1.80 11.27
N LEU A 148 -1.10 3.03 11.33
CA LEU A 148 -0.49 3.74 10.21
C LEU A 148 0.98 4.04 10.52
N GLY A 149 1.90 3.43 9.77
CA GLY A 149 3.33 3.64 9.94
C GLY A 149 3.91 4.58 8.88
N PHE A 150 4.95 5.30 9.27
CA PHE A 150 5.72 6.19 8.40
C PHE A 150 7.20 5.82 8.49
N ASP A 151 7.79 5.42 7.37
CA ASP A 151 9.24 5.24 7.23
C ASP A 151 9.75 6.33 6.29
N PHE A 152 10.31 7.40 6.88
CA PHE A 152 10.81 8.55 6.13
C PHE A 152 12.11 8.26 5.40
N ASN A 153 12.92 7.29 5.87
CA ASN A 153 14.14 6.88 5.19
C ASN A 153 13.81 6.18 3.87
N LYS A 154 12.84 5.27 3.88
CA LYS A 154 12.33 4.59 2.68
C LYS A 154 11.28 5.39 1.93
N LYS A 155 10.86 6.54 2.47
CA LYS A 155 9.75 7.36 1.97
C LYS A 155 8.50 6.52 1.72
N SER A 156 8.08 5.74 2.71
CA SER A 156 6.95 4.82 2.58
C SER A 156 5.96 4.90 3.75
N ILE A 157 4.70 4.64 3.45
CA ILE A 157 3.57 4.63 4.39
C ILE A 157 3.05 3.20 4.49
N SER A 158 2.94 2.66 5.70
CA SER A 158 2.38 1.33 5.95
C SER A 158 0.96 1.40 6.51
N PHE A 159 0.07 0.55 5.99
CA PHE A 159 -1.35 0.50 6.36
C PHE A 159 -1.66 -0.78 7.14
N GLU A 160 -1.08 -0.93 8.32
CA GLU A 160 -1.17 -2.12 9.17
C GLU A 160 -2.61 -2.46 9.58
N PHE A 161 -3.47 -1.44 9.72
CA PHE A 161 -4.87 -1.67 10.07
C PHE A 161 -5.67 -2.45 9.02
N LEU A 162 -5.17 -2.56 7.78
CA LEU A 162 -5.82 -3.30 6.70
C LEU A 162 -5.65 -4.81 6.81
N ASN A 163 -4.85 -5.30 7.75
CA ASN A 163 -4.70 -6.72 8.03
C ASN A 163 -6.02 -7.42 8.41
N GLY A 164 -7.04 -6.66 8.83
CA GLY A 164 -8.39 -7.17 9.07
C GLY A 164 -9.19 -7.52 7.80
N LEU A 165 -8.67 -7.22 6.61
CA LEU A 165 -9.23 -7.69 5.33
C LEU A 165 -8.53 -8.97 4.89
N GLU A 166 -9.27 -9.87 4.24
CA GLU A 166 -8.72 -11.13 3.72
C GLU A 166 -8.15 -10.97 2.30
N ASP A 167 -8.76 -10.11 1.49
CA ASP A 167 -8.40 -9.93 0.09
C ASP A 167 -7.34 -8.84 -0.12
N GLU A 168 -6.18 -9.23 -0.65
CA GLU A 168 -5.06 -8.35 -0.97
C GLU A 168 -5.40 -7.24 -1.95
N GLY A 169 -6.22 -7.55 -2.97
CA GLY A 169 -6.66 -6.58 -3.95
C GLY A 169 -7.49 -5.48 -3.31
N ILE A 170 -8.39 -5.83 -2.38
CA ILE A 170 -9.22 -4.88 -1.65
C ILE A 170 -8.40 -4.04 -0.68
N LYS A 171 -7.42 -4.64 0.02
CA LYS A 171 -6.47 -3.89 0.85
C LYS A 171 -5.74 -2.83 0.02
N LYS A 172 -5.14 -3.25 -1.10
CA LYS A 172 -4.41 -2.36 -2.00
C LYS A 172 -5.31 -1.24 -2.55
N GLN A 173 -6.51 -1.58 -3.05
CA GLN A 173 -7.49 -0.59 -3.52
C GLN A 173 -7.83 0.46 -2.45
N PHE A 174 -7.99 0.03 -1.19
CA PHE A 174 -8.35 0.95 -0.12
C PHE A 174 -7.17 1.83 0.32
N ALA A 175 -5.97 1.26 0.43
CA ALA A 175 -4.76 2.04 0.70
C ALA A 175 -4.51 3.08 -0.40
N GLU A 176 -4.57 2.69 -1.68
CA GLU A 176 -4.37 3.58 -2.83
C GLU A 176 -5.39 4.71 -2.85
N ALA A 177 -6.68 4.40 -2.62
CA ALA A 177 -7.72 5.41 -2.61
C ALA A 177 -7.56 6.42 -1.45
N LEU A 178 -7.09 5.97 -0.28
CA LEU A 178 -6.74 6.85 0.83
C LEU A 178 -5.54 7.74 0.49
N ASN A 179 -4.50 7.15 -0.10
CA ASN A 179 -3.28 7.84 -0.51
C ASN A 179 -3.57 8.93 -1.55
N GLU A 180 -4.24 8.56 -2.65
CA GLU A 180 -4.65 9.49 -3.68
C GLU A 180 -5.59 10.58 -3.15
N GLY A 181 -6.55 10.19 -2.30
CA GLY A 181 -7.49 11.12 -1.69
C GLY A 181 -6.78 12.17 -0.83
N ALA A 182 -5.76 11.76 -0.07
CA ALA A 182 -4.97 12.64 0.77
C ALA A 182 -4.16 13.67 -0.04
N ILE A 183 -3.65 13.28 -1.21
CA ILE A 183 -2.95 14.18 -2.14
C ILE A 183 -3.93 15.15 -2.83
N LYS A 184 -5.07 14.64 -3.30
CA LYS A 184 -6.05 15.42 -4.10
C LYS A 184 -6.85 16.42 -3.27
N LEU A 185 -7.15 16.10 -2.01
CA LEU A 185 -7.98 16.95 -1.16
C LEU A 185 -7.20 18.13 -0.62
N LYS A 186 -7.74 19.35 -0.78
CA LYS A 186 -7.12 20.57 -0.25
C LYS A 186 -7.13 20.61 1.28
N HIS A 187 -8.24 20.17 1.87
CA HIS A 187 -8.43 20.16 3.33
C HIS A 187 -9.29 18.96 3.73
N THR A 188 -9.03 18.45 4.93
CA THR A 188 -9.73 17.33 5.54
C THR A 188 -10.00 17.65 7.01
N SER A 189 -11.10 17.13 7.54
CA SER A 189 -11.41 17.27 8.97
C SER A 189 -11.03 15.97 9.66
N TYR A 190 -10.37 16.06 10.81
CA TYR A 190 -10.07 14.91 11.67
C TYR A 190 -11.22 14.52 12.60
N LYS A 191 -12.20 15.41 12.80
CA LYS A 191 -13.29 15.17 13.74
C LYS A 191 -14.27 14.14 13.19
N GLU A 192 -14.53 13.10 13.97
CA GLU A 192 -15.60 12.16 13.68
C GLU A 192 -16.96 12.85 13.82
N LYS A 193 -17.84 12.62 12.84
CA LYS A 193 -19.21 13.15 12.86
C LYS A 193 -20.15 12.05 13.31
N LYS A 194 -20.94 12.32 14.36
CA LYS A 194 -22.03 11.44 14.78
C LYS A 194 -22.94 11.17 13.60
N THR A 195 -23.28 9.90 13.40
CA THR A 195 -24.16 9.46 12.32
C THR A 195 -25.26 8.56 12.85
N ASP A 196 -26.46 8.75 12.30
CA ASP A 196 -27.63 7.91 12.59
C ASP A 196 -27.65 6.64 11.71
N ASN A 197 -26.84 6.63 10.64
CA ASN A 197 -26.74 5.50 9.72
C ASN A 197 -25.29 5.33 9.24
N GLU A 198 -24.59 4.38 9.86
CA GLU A 198 -23.19 4.06 9.59
C GLU A 198 -23.00 3.56 8.15
N LYS A 199 -23.83 2.63 7.68
CA LYS A 199 -23.72 2.02 6.35
C LYS A 199 -23.89 3.06 5.24
N PHE A 200 -24.87 3.96 5.35
CA PHE A 200 -25.04 5.08 4.40
C PHE A 200 -23.82 6.02 4.40
N THR A 201 -23.31 6.34 5.59
CA THR A 201 -22.20 7.27 5.78
C THR A 201 -20.92 6.72 5.17
N MET A 202 -20.57 5.48 5.50
CA MET A 202 -19.40 4.80 4.96
C MET A 202 -19.51 4.64 3.45
N ARG A 203 -20.67 4.20 2.93
CA ARG A 203 -20.89 4.09 1.48
C ARG A 203 -20.63 5.42 0.76
N THR A 204 -21.23 6.50 1.26
CA THR A 204 -21.07 7.83 0.65
C THR A 204 -19.61 8.28 0.68
N TRP A 205 -18.88 7.97 1.74
CA TRP A 205 -17.45 8.28 1.84
C TRP A 205 -16.62 7.43 0.86
N LEU A 206 -16.87 6.13 0.75
CA LEU A 206 -16.21 5.26 -0.24
C LEU A 206 -16.44 5.73 -1.68
N LEU A 207 -17.65 6.20 -2.02
CA LEU A 207 -17.92 6.77 -3.34
C LEU A 207 -17.08 8.02 -3.61
N ARG A 208 -16.87 8.87 -2.60
CA ARG A 208 -15.99 10.06 -2.72
C ARG A 208 -14.51 9.69 -2.85
N LEU A 209 -14.10 8.54 -2.31
CA LEU A 209 -12.76 7.98 -2.49
C LEU A 209 -12.58 7.30 -3.85
N GLY A 210 -13.65 7.10 -4.64
CA GLY A 210 -13.56 6.54 -5.99
C GLY A 210 -14.01 5.08 -6.11
N PHE A 211 -14.64 4.48 -5.09
CA PHE A 211 -15.19 3.12 -5.14
C PHE A 211 -16.47 3.03 -6.00
N ILE A 212 -16.35 3.30 -7.30
CA ILE A 212 -17.44 3.43 -8.27
C ILE A 212 -17.36 2.34 -9.34
N GLY A 213 -18.50 1.71 -9.62
CA GLY A 213 -18.62 0.63 -10.61
C GLY A 213 -18.42 -0.77 -10.03
N ASP A 214 -18.52 -1.78 -10.90
CA ASP A 214 -18.57 -3.19 -10.49
C ASP A 214 -17.24 -3.71 -9.96
N LYS A 215 -16.10 -3.15 -10.44
CA LYS A 215 -14.77 -3.53 -9.96
C LYS A 215 -14.54 -3.31 -8.46
N TYR A 216 -15.31 -2.42 -7.83
CA TYR A 216 -15.27 -2.15 -6.39
C TYR A 216 -16.47 -2.72 -5.63
N LYS A 217 -17.30 -3.54 -6.28
CA LYS A 217 -18.51 -4.11 -5.65
C LYS A 217 -18.14 -4.93 -4.42
N GLU A 218 -17.13 -5.78 -4.53
CA GLU A 218 -16.69 -6.65 -3.43
C GLU A 218 -16.08 -5.84 -2.28
N ALA A 219 -15.20 -4.88 -2.59
CA ALA A 219 -14.64 -3.97 -1.59
C ALA A 219 -15.72 -3.22 -0.80
N ARG A 220 -16.74 -2.70 -1.48
CA ARG A 220 -17.88 -2.05 -0.82
C ARG A 220 -18.68 -3.02 0.03
N ASN A 221 -18.89 -4.26 -0.41
CA ASN A 221 -19.62 -5.25 0.39
C ASN A 221 -18.87 -5.53 1.70
N GLN A 222 -17.57 -5.80 1.63
CA GLN A 222 -16.75 -6.10 2.80
C GLN A 222 -16.68 -4.92 3.78
N LEU A 223 -16.42 -3.71 3.28
CA LEU A 223 -16.30 -2.50 4.12
C LEU A 223 -17.63 -2.02 4.72
N LEU A 224 -18.77 -2.57 4.27
CA LEU A 224 -20.11 -2.20 4.76
C LEU A 224 -20.79 -3.30 5.56
N ARG A 225 -20.33 -4.56 5.50
CA ARG A 225 -21.07 -5.72 6.05
C ARG A 225 -21.35 -5.61 7.55
N ASN A 226 -20.39 -5.09 8.30
CA ASN A 226 -20.43 -4.99 9.77
C ASN A 226 -21.04 -3.67 10.28
N LEU A 227 -21.48 -2.77 9.38
CA LEU A 227 -22.03 -1.46 9.74
C LEU A 227 -23.56 -1.50 9.86
N SER A 228 -24.09 -0.76 10.82
CA SER A 228 -25.53 -0.68 11.07
C SER A 228 -26.25 0.21 10.06
N GLY A 229 -27.55 -0.02 9.89
CA GLY A 229 -28.42 0.78 9.04
C GLY A 229 -28.47 0.32 7.57
N ASN A 230 -29.00 1.20 6.72
CA ASN A 230 -29.28 0.93 5.31
C ASN A 230 -28.35 1.72 4.39
N SER A 231 -27.93 1.15 3.25
CA SER A 231 -27.00 1.81 2.33
C SER A 231 -27.64 2.89 1.42
N ALA A 232 -28.95 2.83 1.21
CA ALA A 232 -29.68 3.66 0.26
C ALA A 232 -30.16 4.99 0.86
N PHE A 233 -30.59 5.00 2.13
CA PHE A 233 -31.22 6.16 2.75
C PHE A 233 -30.46 6.63 3.99
N ARG A 234 -30.28 7.96 4.12
CA ARG A 234 -29.56 8.55 5.26
C ARG A 234 -30.33 8.44 6.57
N ARG A 235 -31.65 8.59 6.51
CA ARG A 235 -32.60 8.40 7.62
C ARG A 235 -33.63 7.37 7.15
N GLN A 236 -34.01 6.44 8.02
CA GLN A 236 -35.23 5.65 7.76
C GLN A 236 -36.40 6.56 8.13
N GLU A 237 -37.26 6.86 7.15
CA GLU A 237 -38.59 7.37 7.47
C GLU A 237 -39.35 6.20 8.11
N ASN A 238 -39.86 6.41 9.32
CA ASN A 238 -40.89 5.57 9.90
C ASN A 238 -42.24 5.92 9.28
#